data_AF-A0A8B6EJC2-F1
#
_entry.id   AF-A0A8B6EJC2-F1
#
_cell.length_a   1.000
_cell.length_b   1.000
_cell.length_c   1.000
_cell.angle_alpha   90.00
_cell.angle_beta   90.00
_cell.angle_gamma   90.00
#
_symmetry.space_group_name_H-M   'P 1'
#
loop_
_entity.id
_entity.type
_entity.pdbx_description
1 polymer ?
#
loop_
_entity_poly.entity_id
_entity_poly.type
_entity_poly.pdbx_seq_one_letter_code
_entity_poly.pdbx_strand_id
1 'polypeptide(L)'
;MGPGPKFTEKDISSEIIRNVRSLAVGDHLAINASYFGFKHFHHGILTSTDPLTVVDFGGESMSNVRVRAMDLLTFMNHQTSLFRVNHTKRLSGEETAQKATELVHSDTFGKYNLLSNNCNHFAIYCVTGKRYSEQVSRLVDSSLGKLLQDFCRPVIS
;
A
#
# COMPACT_ATOMS: atom_id res chain seq x y z
N MET A 1 3.84 -26.10 14.63
CA MET A 1 3.71 -25.03 13.63
C MET A 1 5.12 -24.65 13.18
N GLY A 2 5.51 -24.98 11.95
CA GLY A 2 6.83 -24.61 11.43
C GLY A 2 6.94 -23.09 11.22
N PRO A 3 8.14 -22.51 11.18
CA PRO A 3 8.30 -21.10 10.85
C PRO A 3 7.74 -20.88 9.43
N GLY A 4 6.69 -20.06 9.33
CA GLY A 4 6.13 -19.67 8.04
C GLY A 4 7.19 -19.03 7.14
N PRO A 5 6.95 -18.98 5.82
CA PRO A 5 7.93 -18.50 4.85
C PRO A 5 8.50 -17.12 5.24
N LYS A 6 9.83 -16.97 5.10
CA LYS A 6 10.57 -15.72 5.31
C LYS A 6 10.36 -14.80 4.11
N PHE A 7 10.00 -13.54 4.37
CA PHE A 7 9.80 -12.48 3.38
C PHE A 7 11.00 -11.53 3.44
N THR A 8 11.52 -11.12 2.30
CA THR A 8 12.76 -10.32 2.16
C THR A 8 12.60 -9.17 1.17
N GLU A 9 13.50 -8.20 1.16
CA GLU A 9 13.49 -7.04 0.25
C GLU A 9 13.48 -7.41 -1.25
N LYS A 10 14.04 -8.58 -1.58
CA LYS A 10 14.03 -9.14 -2.94
C LYS A 10 12.62 -9.51 -3.42
N ASP A 11 11.68 -9.59 -2.50
CA ASP A 11 10.31 -10.00 -2.75
C ASP A 11 9.40 -8.83 -3.14
N ILE A 12 9.92 -7.59 -3.18
CA ILE A 12 9.12 -6.39 -3.47
C ILE A 12 9.72 -5.61 -4.65
N SER A 13 8.91 -5.24 -5.64
CA SER A 13 9.26 -4.31 -6.72
C SER A 13 8.11 -3.36 -7.01
N SER A 14 8.32 -2.34 -7.84
CA SER A 14 7.25 -1.45 -8.27
C SER A 14 7.31 -1.14 -9.76
N GLU A 15 6.16 -0.82 -10.34
CA GLU A 15 6.04 -0.39 -11.73
C GLU A 15 5.02 0.74 -11.87
N ILE A 16 5.20 1.61 -12.87
CA ILE A 16 4.22 2.64 -13.22
C ILE A 16 3.07 2.00 -13.99
N ILE A 17 1.85 2.21 -13.53
CA ILE A 17 0.64 1.81 -14.24
C ILE A 17 0.37 2.82 -15.36
N ARG A 18 0.50 2.36 -16.61
CA ARG A 18 0.24 3.17 -17.82
C ARG A 18 -1.18 3.03 -18.37
N ASN A 19 -1.91 2.00 -17.95
CA ASN A 19 -3.25 1.71 -18.41
C ASN A 19 -4.10 1.17 -17.25
N VAL A 20 -5.15 1.90 -16.87
CA VAL A 20 -6.04 1.53 -15.77
C VAL A 20 -6.78 0.21 -15.99
N ARG A 21 -6.93 -0.25 -17.24
CA ARG A 21 -7.52 -1.57 -17.54
C ARG A 21 -6.61 -2.73 -17.17
N SER A 22 -5.33 -2.48 -16.90
CA SER A 22 -4.40 -3.51 -16.42
C SER A 22 -4.53 -3.80 -14.92
N LEU A 23 -5.31 -3.00 -14.20
CA LEU A 23 -5.56 -3.14 -12.77
C LEU A 23 -6.35 -4.43 -12.48
N ALA A 24 -5.96 -5.10 -11.40
CA ALA A 24 -6.62 -6.30 -10.91
C ALA A 24 -6.98 -6.17 -9.42
N VAL A 25 -8.07 -6.82 -9.02
CA VAL A 25 -8.48 -6.90 -7.61
C VAL A 25 -7.32 -7.43 -6.76
N GLY A 26 -7.06 -6.76 -5.64
CA GLY A 26 -5.95 -7.00 -4.74
C GLY A 26 -4.64 -6.29 -5.12
N ASP A 27 -4.58 -5.54 -6.21
CA ASP A 27 -3.40 -4.72 -6.54
C ASP A 27 -3.06 -3.80 -5.35
N HIS A 28 -1.79 -3.84 -4.93
CA HIS A 28 -1.24 -2.87 -3.98
C HIS A 28 -0.81 -1.65 -4.77
N LEU A 29 -1.55 -0.57 -4.61
CA LEU A 29 -1.34 0.69 -5.30
C LEU A 29 -0.57 1.68 -4.42
N ALA A 30 0.29 2.46 -5.05
CA ALA A 30 0.95 3.59 -4.40
C ALA A 30 0.87 4.84 -5.29
N ILE A 31 0.85 6.01 -4.67
CA ILE A 31 0.92 7.32 -5.33
C ILE A 31 1.93 8.21 -4.61
N ASN A 32 2.46 9.21 -5.30
CA ASN A 32 3.22 10.26 -4.63
C ASN A 32 2.32 11.06 -3.68
N ALA A 33 2.81 11.36 -2.49
CA ALA A 33 2.11 12.19 -1.51
C ALA A 33 3.10 13.10 -0.79
N SER A 34 2.57 14.14 -0.14
CA SER A 34 3.37 15.07 0.65
C SER A 34 2.69 15.32 1.98
N TYR A 35 3.45 15.20 3.07
CA TYR A 35 2.98 15.50 4.42
C TYR A 35 4.00 16.43 5.09
N PHE A 36 3.57 17.62 5.50
CA PHE A 36 4.45 18.69 5.99
C PHE A 36 5.67 18.98 5.07
N GLY A 37 5.49 18.89 3.75
CA GLY A 37 6.57 19.14 2.79
C GLY A 37 7.52 17.96 2.57
N PHE A 38 7.37 16.86 3.32
CA PHE A 38 8.12 15.62 3.10
C PHE A 38 7.38 14.72 2.12
N LYS A 39 8.07 14.38 1.02
CA LYS A 39 7.59 13.43 0.03
C LYS A 39 7.54 12.03 0.63
N HIS A 40 6.45 11.33 0.44
CA HIS A 40 6.26 9.93 0.77
C HIS A 40 5.35 9.30 -0.27
N PHE A 41 5.11 8.00 -0.12
CA PHE A 41 4.11 7.32 -0.92
C PHE A 41 2.90 7.00 -0.06
N HIS A 42 1.72 7.24 -0.62
CA HIS A 42 0.46 6.84 -0.02
C HIS A 42 0.00 5.54 -0.65
N HIS A 43 -0.41 4.59 0.19
CA HIS A 43 -0.63 3.21 -0.20
C HIS A 43 -2.11 2.82 -0.06
N GLY A 44 -2.60 1.99 -0.97
CA GLY A 44 -3.96 1.46 -0.96
C GLY A 44 -4.05 0.10 -1.64
N ILE A 45 -5.18 -0.58 -1.45
CA ILE A 45 -5.51 -1.87 -2.06
C ILE A 45 -6.71 -1.69 -2.99
N LEU A 46 -6.59 -2.09 -4.25
CA LEU A 46 -7.74 -2.14 -5.16
C LEU A 46 -8.66 -3.30 -4.75
N THR A 47 -9.92 -3.01 -4.45
CA THR A 47 -10.91 -3.99 -3.98
C THR A 47 -12.00 -4.30 -4.99
N SER A 48 -12.20 -3.41 -5.98
CA SER A 48 -13.14 -3.60 -7.09
C SER A 48 -12.58 -2.95 -8.35
N THR A 49 -12.87 -3.54 -9.52
CA THR A 49 -12.56 -2.98 -10.85
C THR A 49 -13.78 -2.36 -11.52
N ASP A 50 -14.99 -2.58 -11.00
CA ASP A 50 -16.24 -1.99 -11.49
C ASP A 50 -17.24 -1.73 -10.34
N PRO A 51 -17.30 -0.48 -9.80
CA PRO A 51 -16.40 0.63 -10.09
C PRO A 51 -14.99 0.38 -9.52
N LEU A 52 -13.99 1.13 -10.01
CA LEU A 52 -12.63 1.09 -9.48
C LEU A 52 -12.60 1.64 -8.04
N THR A 53 -12.53 0.75 -7.05
CA THR A 53 -12.57 1.09 -5.62
C THR A 53 -11.26 0.73 -4.94
N VAL A 54 -10.67 1.69 -4.23
CA VAL A 54 -9.45 1.53 -3.45
C VAL A 54 -9.78 1.67 -1.98
N VAL A 55 -9.22 0.78 -1.16
CA VAL A 55 -9.21 0.91 0.30
C VAL A 55 -7.83 1.35 0.75
N ASP A 56 -7.75 2.43 1.51
CA ASP A 56 -6.51 2.93 2.13
C ASP A 56 -6.64 3.00 3.65
N PHE A 57 -5.51 3.23 4.32
CA PHE A 57 -5.48 3.79 5.67
C PHE A 57 -5.05 5.24 5.57
N GLY A 58 -5.97 6.18 5.78
CA GLY A 58 -5.72 7.60 5.54
C GLY A 58 -6.75 8.52 6.20
N GLY A 59 -6.52 9.82 6.09
CA GLY A 59 -7.37 10.86 6.67
C GLY A 59 -6.88 12.24 6.28
N GLU A 60 -7.75 13.24 6.36
CA GLU A 60 -7.39 14.66 6.11
C GLU A 60 -6.51 15.23 7.24
N SER A 61 -6.56 14.61 8.41
CA SER A 61 -5.79 14.98 9.58
C SER A 61 -5.47 13.73 10.41
N MET A 62 -4.47 13.85 11.30
CA MET A 62 -4.11 12.79 12.25
C MET A 62 -5.27 12.37 13.16
N SER A 63 -6.24 13.26 13.41
CA SER A 63 -7.43 12.97 14.22
C SER A 63 -8.54 12.25 13.47
N ASN A 64 -8.43 12.10 12.15
CA ASN A 64 -9.45 11.47 11.28
C ASN A 64 -8.86 10.33 10.42
N VAL A 65 -7.81 9.68 10.92
CA VAL A 65 -7.17 8.55 10.22
C VAL A 65 -7.95 7.28 10.45
N ARG A 66 -8.30 6.59 9.37
CA ARG A 66 -9.04 5.33 9.42
C ARG A 66 -8.82 4.53 8.16
N VAL A 67 -9.20 3.25 8.21
CA VAL A 67 -9.37 2.46 7.00
C VAL A 67 -10.64 2.95 6.30
N ARG A 68 -10.59 3.22 5.00
CA ARG A 68 -11.71 3.77 4.24
C ARG A 68 -11.66 3.34 2.78
N ALA A 69 -12.84 3.19 2.18
CA ALA A 69 -13.00 2.93 0.75
C ALA A 69 -13.29 4.24 0.00
N MET A 70 -12.73 4.38 -1.20
CA MET A 70 -12.98 5.49 -2.11
C MET A 70 -12.80 5.05 -3.57
N ASP A 71 -13.27 5.86 -4.52
CA ASP A 71 -12.98 5.62 -5.92
C ASP A 71 -11.49 5.91 -6.24
N LEU A 72 -10.99 5.32 -7.34
CA LEU A 72 -9.58 5.47 -7.73
C LEU A 72 -9.17 6.92 -7.97
N LEU A 73 -10.03 7.78 -8.51
CA LEU A 73 -9.67 9.18 -8.80
C LEU A 73 -9.50 9.97 -7.50
N THR A 74 -10.39 9.75 -6.53
CA THR A 74 -10.27 10.30 -5.18
C THR A 74 -8.98 9.81 -4.50
N PHE A 75 -8.68 8.51 -4.60
CA PHE A 75 -7.42 7.96 -4.08
C PHE A 75 -6.20 8.66 -4.69
N MET A 76 -6.19 8.85 -6.01
CA MET A 76 -5.08 9.48 -6.73
C MET A 76 -4.85 10.94 -6.34
N ASN A 77 -5.83 11.66 -5.77
CA ASN A 77 -5.66 13.01 -5.23
C ASN A 77 -4.82 13.95 -6.12
N HIS A 78 -5.23 14.10 -7.38
CA HIS A 78 -4.58 14.91 -8.43
C HIS A 78 -3.16 14.47 -8.85
N GLN A 79 -2.65 13.35 -8.34
CA GLN A 79 -1.37 12.80 -8.77
C GLN A 79 -1.48 12.21 -10.18
N THR A 80 -0.42 12.38 -10.97
CA THR A 80 -0.36 11.89 -12.36
C THR A 80 0.25 10.50 -12.48
N SER A 81 0.88 10.00 -11.42
CA SER A 81 1.56 8.70 -11.40
C SER A 81 0.89 7.77 -10.39
N LEU A 82 0.48 6.61 -10.88
CA LEU A 82 -0.02 5.49 -10.09
C LEU A 82 0.96 4.33 -10.24
N PHE A 83 1.34 3.74 -9.12
CA PHE A 83 2.31 2.65 -9.06
C PHE A 83 1.64 1.37 -8.60
N ARG A 84 2.01 0.23 -9.18
CA ARG A 84 1.73 -1.09 -8.63
C ARG A 84 2.95 -1.53 -7.84
N VAL A 85 2.75 -1.89 -6.58
CA VAL A 85 3.75 -2.55 -5.73
C VAL A 85 3.55 -4.06 -5.87
N ASN A 86 4.54 -4.73 -6.44
CA ASN A 86 4.55 -6.17 -6.67
C ASN A 86 5.19 -6.89 -5.49
N HIS A 87 4.58 -8.01 -5.08
CA HIS A 87 5.07 -8.87 -4.01
C HIS A 87 5.21 -10.30 -4.56
N THR A 88 6.40 -10.89 -4.51
CA THR A 88 6.65 -12.27 -5.02
C THR A 88 5.98 -13.32 -4.14
N LYS A 89 5.84 -13.03 -2.83
CA LYS A 89 5.11 -13.83 -1.87
C LYS A 89 3.95 -12.99 -1.36
N ARG A 90 2.72 -13.41 -1.64
CA ARG A 90 1.51 -12.72 -1.22
C ARG A 90 0.32 -13.67 -1.22
N LEU A 91 -0.74 -13.25 -0.55
CA LEU A 91 -2.09 -13.81 -0.68
C LEU A 91 -2.64 -13.54 -2.10
N SER A 92 -3.69 -14.26 -2.47
CA SER A 92 -4.39 -14.02 -3.74
C SER A 92 -4.94 -12.60 -3.81
N GLY A 93 -5.31 -12.16 -5.01
CA GLY A 93 -5.93 -10.85 -5.20
C GLY A 93 -7.23 -10.71 -4.41
N GLU A 94 -8.06 -11.75 -4.46
CA GLU A 94 -9.33 -11.85 -3.75
C GLU A 94 -9.14 -11.86 -2.22
N GLU A 95 -8.21 -12.68 -1.70
CA GLU A 95 -7.89 -12.71 -0.26
C GLU A 95 -7.36 -11.35 0.23
N THR A 96 -6.52 -10.70 -0.58
CA THR A 96 -5.99 -9.37 -0.29
C THR A 96 -7.11 -8.34 -0.21
N ALA A 97 -8.03 -8.34 -1.19
CA ALA A 97 -9.15 -7.41 -1.26
C ALA A 97 -10.18 -7.66 -0.16
N GLN A 98 -10.48 -8.92 0.15
CA GLN A 98 -11.37 -9.29 1.24
C GLN A 98 -10.83 -8.75 2.57
N LYS A 99 -9.53 -8.96 2.86
CA LYS A 99 -8.90 -8.42 4.08
C LYS A 99 -8.99 -6.91 4.16
N ALA A 100 -8.71 -6.20 3.07
CA ALA A 100 -8.81 -4.75 3.03
C ALA A 100 -10.25 -4.29 3.34
N THR A 101 -11.24 -4.95 2.76
CA THR A 101 -12.67 -4.68 2.95
C THR A 101 -13.12 -4.94 4.39
N GLU A 102 -12.72 -6.05 4.99
CA GLU A 102 -13.02 -6.38 6.39
C GLU A 102 -12.47 -5.31 7.37
N LEU A 103 -11.31 -4.73 7.05
CA LEU A 103 -10.69 -3.71 7.88
C LEU A 103 -11.38 -2.34 7.82
N VAL A 104 -12.15 -2.05 6.76
CA VAL A 104 -12.96 -0.81 6.67
C VAL A 104 -13.96 -0.73 7.83
N HIS A 105 -14.46 -1.88 8.28
CA HIS A 105 -15.44 -1.98 9.36
C HIS A 105 -14.80 -2.11 10.75
N SER A 106 -13.47 -2.01 10.84
CA SER A 106 -12.71 -2.24 12.08
C SER A 106 -11.95 -0.98 12.48
N ASP A 107 -12.36 -0.35 13.59
CA ASP A 107 -11.66 0.80 14.18
C ASP A 107 -10.32 0.45 14.86
N THR A 108 -9.91 -0.82 14.86
CA THR A 108 -8.79 -1.30 15.68
C THR A 108 -7.44 -1.35 14.97
N PHE A 109 -7.33 -0.93 13.70
CA PHE A 109 -6.05 -0.97 12.97
C PHE A 109 -5.06 0.13 13.44
N GLY A 110 -5.55 1.26 13.98
CA GLY A 110 -4.73 2.45 14.25
C GLY A 110 -4.36 2.67 15.72
N LYS A 111 -3.13 2.35 16.11
CA LYS A 111 -2.46 2.89 17.33
C LYS A 111 -0.99 3.31 17.13
N TYR A 112 -0.50 3.37 15.89
CA TYR A 112 0.89 3.74 15.59
C TYR A 112 0.98 5.11 14.89
N ASN A 113 2.06 5.86 15.13
CA ASN A 113 2.30 7.19 14.57
C ASN A 113 3.10 7.13 13.26
N LEU A 114 2.87 8.13 12.40
CA LEU A 114 3.30 8.31 10.98
C LEU A 114 2.35 7.66 9.96
N LEU A 115 1.60 8.51 9.24
CA LEU A 115 0.61 8.14 8.21
C LEU A 115 1.18 7.21 7.14
N SER A 116 2.36 7.54 6.60
CA SER A 116 3.04 6.75 5.56
C SER A 116 3.35 5.32 6.03
N ASN A 117 3.84 5.19 7.27
CA ASN A 117 4.14 3.90 7.85
C ASN A 117 2.85 3.10 8.06
N ASN A 118 1.78 3.76 8.49
CA ASN A 118 0.50 3.10 8.71
C ASN A 118 -0.17 2.65 7.41
N CYS A 119 -0.14 3.46 6.34
CA CYS A 119 -0.72 3.06 5.05
C CYS A 119 0.11 1.97 4.36
N ASN A 120 1.43 2.03 4.43
CA ASN A 120 2.29 0.94 3.95
C ASN A 120 2.08 -0.34 4.76
N HIS A 121 2.05 -0.25 6.09
CA HIS A 121 1.80 -1.40 6.96
C HIS A 121 0.40 -1.99 6.73
N PHE A 122 -0.62 -1.15 6.54
CA PHE A 122 -1.95 -1.58 6.11
C PHE A 122 -1.87 -2.40 4.82
N ALA A 123 -1.26 -1.87 3.76
CA ALA A 123 -1.18 -2.55 2.49
C ALA A 123 -0.38 -3.87 2.58
N ILE A 124 0.76 -3.88 3.29
CA ILE A 124 1.54 -5.09 3.53
C ILE A 124 0.74 -6.12 4.34
N TYR A 125 -0.02 -5.69 5.35
CA TYR A 125 -0.86 -6.60 6.13
C TYR A 125 -1.95 -7.24 5.26
N CYS A 126 -2.62 -6.45 4.40
CA CYS A 126 -3.62 -6.98 3.47
C CYS A 126 -2.99 -7.98 2.49
N VAL A 127 -1.82 -7.66 1.93
CA VAL A 127 -1.14 -8.49 0.92
C VAL A 127 -0.54 -9.77 1.51
N THR A 128 -0.05 -9.73 2.74
CA THR A 128 0.70 -10.86 3.34
C THR A 128 -0.06 -11.60 4.44
N GLY A 129 -1.13 -11.01 4.98
CA GLY A 129 -1.88 -11.51 6.12
C GLY A 129 -1.17 -11.41 7.48
N LYS A 130 0.03 -10.80 7.57
CA LYS A 130 0.86 -10.79 8.78
C LYS A 130 0.78 -9.47 9.56
N ARG A 131 0.20 -9.51 10.76
CA ARG A 131 -0.28 -8.34 11.52
C ARG A 131 0.78 -7.63 12.38
N TYR A 132 2.02 -7.53 11.87
CA TYR A 132 3.26 -7.09 12.55
C TYR A 132 4.13 -8.24 13.07
N SER A 133 5.36 -8.29 12.58
CA SER A 133 6.48 -9.10 13.07
C SER A 133 7.78 -8.37 12.71
N GLU A 134 8.92 -8.77 13.28
CA GLU A 134 10.22 -8.21 12.88
C GLU A 134 10.43 -8.27 11.35
N GLN A 135 9.89 -9.30 10.69
CA GLN A 135 9.92 -9.45 9.24
C GLN A 135 9.10 -8.36 8.53
N VAL A 136 7.88 -8.10 8.99
CA VAL A 136 7.01 -7.05 8.42
C VAL A 136 7.64 -5.68 8.65
N SER A 137 8.25 -5.43 9.82
CA SER A 137 8.98 -4.19 10.09
C SER A 137 10.11 -3.97 9.08
N ARG A 138 10.94 -4.99 8.85
CA ARG A 138 12.02 -4.93 7.84
C ARG A 138 11.47 -4.71 6.41
N LEU A 139 10.33 -5.31 6.07
CA LEU A 139 9.70 -5.10 4.75
C LEU A 139 9.15 -3.68 4.58
N VAL A 140 8.55 -3.11 5.63
CA VAL A 140 8.04 -1.72 5.61
C VAL A 140 9.21 -0.76 5.37
N ASP A 141 10.28 -0.89 6.16
CA ASP A 141 11.48 -0.05 6.05
C ASP A 141 12.16 -0.22 4.67
N SER A 142 12.24 -1.46 4.19
CA SER A 142 12.82 -1.78 2.88
C SER A 142 11.99 -1.30 1.70
N SER A 143 10.66 -1.49 1.74
CA SER A 143 9.77 -1.02 0.68
C SER A 143 9.86 0.48 0.54
N LEU A 144 9.90 1.19 1.67
CA LEU A 144 10.13 2.63 1.69
C LEU A 144 11.52 2.98 1.13
N GLY A 145 12.58 2.26 1.54
CA GLY A 145 13.93 2.47 1.03
C GLY A 145 14.08 2.22 -0.47
N LYS A 146 13.46 1.15 -1.00
CA LYS A 146 13.49 0.78 -2.42
C LYS A 146 12.64 1.70 -3.27
N LEU A 147 11.47 2.10 -2.78
CA LEU A 147 10.63 3.10 -3.45
C LEU A 147 11.29 4.49 -3.38
N LEU A 148 12.07 4.81 -2.36
CA LEU A 148 12.91 6.01 -2.41
C LEU A 148 14.07 5.84 -3.39
N GLN A 149 14.70 4.66 -3.49
CA GLN A 149 15.84 4.43 -4.39
C GLN A 149 15.45 4.39 -5.88
N ASP A 150 14.36 3.68 -6.24
CA ASP A 150 13.85 3.56 -7.61
C ASP A 150 13.44 4.92 -8.17
N PHE A 151 13.05 5.86 -7.29
CA PHE A 151 12.53 7.17 -7.67
C PHE A 151 13.47 8.36 -7.38
N CYS A 152 14.47 8.20 -6.51
CA CYS A 152 15.56 9.17 -6.30
C CYS A 152 16.77 8.92 -7.20
N ARG A 153 16.77 7.91 -8.10
CA ARG A 153 17.79 7.85 -9.16
C ARG A 153 17.62 9.09 -10.03
N PRO A 154 18.65 9.97 -10.16
CA PRO A 154 18.64 10.95 -11.22
C PRO A 154 18.53 10.19 -12.55
N VAL A 155 17.66 10.66 -13.43
CA VAL A 155 17.69 10.27 -14.84
C VAL A 155 19.02 10.80 -15.38
N ILE A 156 20.09 10.02 -15.23
CA ILE A 156 21.34 10.26 -15.93
C ILE A 156 21.11 9.68 -17.33
N SER A 157 20.95 10.59 -18.29
CA SER A 157 20.97 10.33 -19.73
C SER A 157 22.31 9.77 -20.17
#